data_AF-A0A1G2QW19-F1
#
_entry.id   AF-A0A1G2QW19-F1
#
_cell.length_a   1.000
_cell.length_b   1.000
_cell.length_c   1.000
_cell.angle_alpha   90.00
_cell.angle_beta   90.00
_cell.angle_gamma   90.00
#
_symmetry.space_group_name_H-M   'P 1'
#
loop_
_entity.id
_entity.type
_entity.pdbx_description
1 polymer ?
#
loop_
_entity_poly.entity_id
_entity_poly.type
_entity_poly.pdbx_seq_one_letter_code
_entity_poly.pdbx_strand_id
1 'polypeptide(L)'
;MENNTEQKEQKPKRVEELKNFPFKTFAELKKATTEGVANIGIDRGVALQWAQNGIYSSSWLRTQALFLAFLPFIAAIGFVVYAIMTKSWLLLLALPVLLICFFVFHPSSAMIFGFIRSGLIGLVFIGLAWGLISGIGWLTALTITLALIWYAQRTIYRKAVNGLTLAVLEHEDLLCLLWGGRALNVRFYNGNSYWSDWKTEDGQNVHYDDKK
;
A
#
# COMPACT_ATOMS: atom_id res chain seq x y z
N MET A 1 20.67 33.26 31.36
CA MET A 1 21.00 32.57 30.10
C MET A 1 20.78 31.09 30.34
N GLU A 2 19.54 30.63 30.16
CA GLU A 2 19.20 29.21 30.28
C GLU A 2 19.45 28.53 28.92
N ASN A 3 20.36 27.56 28.93
CA ASN A 3 20.67 26.70 27.81
C ASN A 3 19.48 25.75 27.53
N ASN A 4 18.52 26.20 26.71
CA ASN A 4 17.58 25.31 26.03
C ASN A 4 18.33 24.55 24.93
N THR A 5 19.08 23.51 25.33
CA THR A 5 19.52 22.49 24.39
C THR A 5 18.38 21.49 24.31
N GLU A 6 17.45 21.71 23.38
CA GLU A 6 16.58 20.64 22.92
C GLU A 6 17.51 19.49 22.48
N GLN A 7 17.62 18.46 23.31
CA GLN A 7 18.22 17.20 22.91
C GLN A 7 17.36 16.70 21.74
N LYS A 8 17.83 16.94 20.50
CA LYS A 8 17.38 16.16 19.35
C LYS A 8 17.65 14.72 19.72
N GLU A 9 16.61 14.00 20.20
CA GLU A 9 16.67 12.55 20.36
C GLU A 9 17.26 12.00 19.08
N GLN A 10 18.49 11.49 19.16
CA GLN A 10 19.15 10.92 18.01
C GLN A 10 18.28 9.74 17.57
N LYS A 11 17.75 9.84 16.35
CA LYS A 11 16.98 8.74 15.77
C LYS A 11 17.87 7.50 15.79
N PRO A 12 17.39 6.38 16.36
CA PRO A 12 18.17 5.16 16.44
C PRO A 12 18.64 4.77 15.04
N LYS A 13 19.92 4.43 14.91
CA LYS A 13 20.53 4.04 13.64
C LYS A 13 20.72 2.54 13.52
N ARG A 14 20.60 1.83 14.64
CA ARG A 14 20.79 0.38 14.72
C ARG A 14 19.63 -0.28 15.44
N VAL A 15 19.40 -1.54 15.09
CA VAL A 15 18.37 -2.38 15.71
C VAL A 15 18.59 -2.53 17.21
N GLU A 16 19.84 -2.59 17.65
CA GLU A 16 20.17 -2.70 19.09
C GLU A 16 19.63 -1.51 19.91
N GLU A 17 19.43 -0.35 19.28
CA GLU A 17 18.95 0.89 19.90
C GLU A 17 17.41 0.98 19.88
N LEU A 18 16.74 0.11 19.12
CA LEU A 18 15.28 0.14 18.98
C LEU A 18 14.61 -0.44 20.22
N LYS A 19 13.84 0.41 20.91
CA LYS A 19 12.95 -0.04 21.98
C LYS A 19 11.87 -0.96 21.41
N ASN A 20 11.57 -2.03 22.14
CA ASN A 20 10.50 -2.99 21.88
C ASN A 20 10.61 -3.75 20.54
N PHE A 21 11.77 -3.69 19.86
CA PHE A 21 11.98 -4.46 18.65
C PHE A 21 12.18 -5.96 18.98
N PRO A 22 11.58 -6.89 18.24
CA PRO A 22 11.57 -8.31 18.61
C PRO A 22 12.88 -9.06 18.33
N PHE A 23 13.86 -8.42 17.68
CA PHE A 23 15.17 -9.01 17.38
C PHE A 23 16.28 -8.19 18.03
N LYS A 24 17.40 -8.83 18.39
CA LYS A 24 18.53 -8.13 19.00
C LYS A 24 19.43 -7.49 17.97
N THR A 25 19.52 -8.07 16.77
CA THR A 25 20.38 -7.56 15.69
C THR A 25 19.65 -7.55 14.35
N PHE A 26 20.13 -6.73 13.41
CA PHE A 26 19.62 -6.71 12.05
C PHE A 26 19.81 -8.04 11.31
N ALA A 27 20.90 -8.76 11.59
CA ALA A 27 21.17 -10.07 11.01
C ALA A 27 20.14 -11.13 11.44
N GLU A 28 19.70 -11.12 12.69
CA GLU A 28 18.65 -12.00 13.20
C GLU A 28 17.32 -11.77 12.47
N LEU A 29 16.91 -10.51 12.30
CA LEU A 29 15.71 -10.16 11.53
C LEU A 29 15.79 -10.69 10.09
N LYS A 30 16.92 -10.45 9.42
CA LYS A 30 17.12 -10.87 8.03
C LYS A 30 17.06 -12.39 7.90
N LYS A 31 17.71 -13.11 8.82
CA LYS A 31 17.65 -14.57 8.88
C LYS A 31 16.22 -15.06 9.10
N ALA A 32 15.52 -14.55 10.11
CA ALA A 32 14.15 -14.94 10.43
C ALA A 32 13.16 -14.64 9.29
N THR A 33 13.38 -13.55 8.55
CA THR A 33 12.57 -13.21 7.37
C THR A 33 12.85 -14.13 6.19
N THR A 34 14.12 -14.49 5.98
CA THR A 34 14.54 -15.40 4.89
C THR A 34 14.08 -16.84 5.14
N GLU A 35 14.08 -17.27 6.41
CA GLU A 35 13.59 -18.59 6.84
C GLU A 35 12.06 -18.66 6.93
N GLY A 36 11.34 -17.54 6.70
CA GLY A 36 9.89 -17.47 6.74
C GLY A 36 9.27 -17.55 8.14
N VAL A 37 10.09 -17.41 9.19
CA VAL A 37 9.66 -17.41 10.60
C VAL A 37 8.97 -16.08 10.96
N ALA A 38 9.44 -14.98 10.36
CA ALA A 38 8.90 -13.65 10.52
C ALA A 38 8.61 -12.99 9.16
N ASN A 39 7.69 -12.04 9.15
CA ASN A 39 7.33 -11.24 7.99
C ASN A 39 7.23 -9.76 8.41
N ILE A 40 7.71 -8.88 7.54
CA ILE A 40 7.68 -7.43 7.75
C ILE A 40 6.41 -6.87 7.13
N GLY A 41 5.49 -6.38 7.97
CA GLY A 41 4.32 -5.63 7.51
C GLY A 41 4.67 -4.15 7.44
N ILE A 42 4.30 -3.51 6.32
CA ILE A 42 4.60 -2.10 6.08
C ILE A 42 3.32 -1.36 5.74
N ASP A 43 3.16 -0.15 6.27
CA ASP A 43 2.05 0.71 5.91
C ASP A 43 2.07 1.03 4.40
N ARG A 44 0.92 0.84 3.76
CA ARG A 44 0.79 0.98 2.29
C ARG A 44 0.92 2.42 1.83
N GLY A 45 0.45 3.39 2.62
CA GLY A 45 0.56 4.81 2.34
C GLY A 45 2.02 5.27 2.41
N VAL A 46 2.71 4.90 3.50
CA VAL A 46 4.14 5.18 3.68
C VAL A 46 4.97 4.51 2.59
N ALA A 47 4.69 3.25 2.25
CA ALA A 47 5.37 2.55 1.18
C ALA A 47 5.21 3.25 -0.18
N LEU A 48 4.01 3.73 -0.50
CA LEU A 48 3.78 4.47 -1.74
C LEU A 48 4.54 5.81 -1.75
N GLN A 49 4.48 6.56 -0.65
CA GLN A 49 5.22 7.82 -0.51
C GLN A 49 6.73 7.61 -0.66
N TRP A 50 7.25 6.53 -0.05
CA TRP A 50 8.65 6.11 -0.21
C TRP A 50 8.98 5.71 -1.65
N ALA A 51 8.13 4.96 -2.33
CA ALA A 51 8.39 4.56 -3.71
C ALA A 51 8.53 5.80 -4.62
N GLN A 52 7.72 6.83 -4.37
CA GLN A 52 7.73 8.09 -5.13
C GLN A 52 8.90 9.01 -4.78
N ASN A 53 9.22 9.19 -3.50
CA ASN A 53 10.13 10.26 -3.04
C ASN A 53 11.19 9.80 -2.02
N GLY A 54 11.18 8.53 -1.64
CA GLY A 54 12.02 7.99 -0.56
C GLY A 54 13.48 7.78 -0.96
N ILE A 55 14.32 7.72 0.08
CA ILE A 55 15.73 7.30 0.00
C ILE A 55 15.82 5.81 -0.37
N TYR A 56 16.87 5.41 -1.08
CA TYR A 56 17.07 4.03 -1.55
C TYR A 56 15.99 3.47 -2.50
N SER A 57 14.94 4.23 -2.84
CA SER A 57 14.00 3.85 -3.90
C SER A 57 14.70 3.93 -5.26
N SER A 58 14.63 2.84 -6.04
CA SER A 58 15.20 2.81 -7.37
C SER A 58 14.43 3.73 -8.32
N SER A 59 15.14 4.41 -9.22
CA SER A 59 14.55 5.29 -10.22
C SER A 59 13.49 4.58 -11.07
N TRP A 60 13.68 3.30 -11.36
CA TRP A 60 12.72 2.48 -12.09
C TRP A 60 11.42 2.27 -11.30
N LEU A 61 11.50 1.93 -10.01
CA LEU A 61 10.32 1.78 -9.16
C LEU A 61 9.57 3.11 -9.03
N ARG A 62 10.30 4.22 -8.91
CA ARG A 62 9.74 5.57 -8.85
C ARG A 62 8.96 5.91 -10.12
N THR A 63 9.54 5.71 -11.30
CA THR A 63 8.85 5.95 -12.58
C THR A 63 7.61 5.07 -12.72
N GLN A 64 7.70 3.79 -12.36
CA GLN A 64 6.54 2.89 -12.38
C GLN A 64 5.46 3.35 -11.41
N ALA A 65 5.82 3.80 -10.21
CA ALA A 65 4.87 4.31 -9.23
C ALA A 65 4.16 5.56 -9.75
N LEU A 66 4.90 6.50 -10.32
CA LEU A 66 4.31 7.70 -10.93
C LEU A 66 3.38 7.32 -12.09
N PHE A 67 3.82 6.48 -13.02
CA PHE A 67 2.99 6.02 -14.13
C PHE A 67 1.69 5.36 -13.65
N LEU A 68 1.77 4.43 -12.70
CA LEU A 68 0.59 3.76 -12.15
C LEU A 68 -0.30 4.71 -11.35
N ALA A 69 0.25 5.76 -10.72
CA ALA A 69 -0.55 6.78 -10.04
C ALA A 69 -1.33 7.65 -11.03
N PHE A 70 -0.77 7.91 -12.22
CA PHE A 70 -1.44 8.67 -13.28
C PHE A 70 -2.41 7.82 -14.12
N LEU A 71 -2.21 6.51 -14.19
CA LEU A 71 -3.02 5.61 -15.03
C LEU A 71 -4.56 5.73 -14.83
N PRO A 72 -5.08 5.85 -13.59
CA PRO A 72 -6.51 6.10 -13.36
C PRO A 72 -7.04 7.37 -14.05
N PHE A 73 -6.26 8.45 -14.05
CA PHE A 73 -6.64 9.72 -14.67
C PHE A 73 -6.60 9.60 -16.20
N ILE A 74 -5.57 8.96 -16.74
CA ILE A 74 -5.47 8.68 -18.18
C ILE A 74 -6.66 7.82 -18.63
N ALA A 75 -7.03 6.80 -17.86
CA ALA A 75 -8.18 5.94 -18.16
C ALA A 75 -9.50 6.74 -18.12
N ALA A 76 -9.71 7.60 -17.12
CA ALA A 76 -10.89 8.45 -17.04
C ALA A 76 -10.97 9.45 -18.21
N ILE A 77 -9.85 10.07 -18.60
CA ILE A 77 -9.79 10.95 -19.77
C ILE A 77 -10.13 10.16 -21.05
N GLY A 78 -9.55 8.96 -21.21
CA GLY A 78 -9.86 8.07 -22.34
C GLY A 78 -11.35 7.71 -22.42
N PHE A 79 -11.98 7.47 -21.27
CA PHE A 79 -13.43 7.23 -21.19
C PHE A 79 -14.26 8.45 -21.63
N VAL A 80 -13.87 9.66 -21.21
CA VAL A 80 -14.52 10.91 -21.65
C VAL A 80 -14.38 11.09 -23.16
N VAL A 81 -13.17 10.93 -23.70
CA VAL A 81 -12.92 11.01 -25.15
C VAL A 81 -13.79 9.99 -25.91
N TYR A 82 -13.87 8.75 -25.43
CA TYR A 82 -14.74 7.73 -26.00
C TYR A 82 -16.21 8.15 -26.02
N ALA A 83 -16.73 8.69 -24.92
CA ALA A 83 -18.13 9.13 -24.81
C ALA A 83 -18.43 10.27 -25.82
N ILE A 84 -17.49 11.20 -26.00
CA ILE A 84 -17.62 12.29 -26.97
C ILE A 84 -17.60 11.76 -28.41
N MET A 85 -16.63 10.91 -28.75
CA MET A 85 -16.48 10.35 -30.10
C MET A 85 -17.67 9.51 -30.53
N THR A 86 -18.26 8.76 -29.60
CA THR A 86 -19.45 7.94 -29.85
C THR A 86 -20.76 8.69 -29.69
N LYS A 87 -20.72 10.02 -29.43
CA LYS A 87 -21.89 10.88 -29.16
C LYS A 87 -22.79 10.34 -28.04
N SER A 88 -22.23 9.53 -27.15
CA SER A 88 -22.94 8.84 -26.07
C SER A 88 -22.82 9.65 -24.78
N TRP A 89 -23.38 10.86 -24.79
CA TRP A 89 -23.24 11.85 -23.72
C TRP A 89 -23.71 11.35 -22.35
N LEU A 90 -24.69 10.45 -22.32
CA LEU A 90 -25.18 9.83 -21.08
C LEU A 90 -24.10 9.00 -20.35
N LEU A 91 -23.05 8.53 -21.06
CA LEU A 91 -21.93 7.83 -20.41
C LEU A 91 -21.14 8.73 -19.47
N LEU A 92 -21.19 10.05 -19.64
CA LEU A 92 -20.54 10.98 -18.71
C LEU A 92 -21.17 10.95 -17.32
N LEU A 93 -22.41 10.48 -17.18
CA LEU A 93 -23.05 10.21 -15.88
C LEU A 93 -22.38 9.05 -15.12
N ALA A 94 -21.50 8.26 -15.77
CA ALA A 94 -20.69 7.25 -15.11
C ALA A 94 -19.45 7.83 -14.41
N LEU A 95 -19.08 9.10 -14.63
CA LEU A 95 -17.90 9.71 -13.98
C LEU A 95 -17.98 9.69 -12.44
N PRO A 96 -19.12 10.00 -11.78
CA PRO A 96 -19.27 9.82 -10.35
C PRO A 96 -19.09 8.37 -9.90
N VAL A 97 -19.57 7.41 -10.71
CA VAL A 97 -19.38 5.97 -10.43
C VAL A 97 -17.90 5.60 -10.51
N LEU A 98 -17.17 6.08 -11.53
CA LEU A 98 -15.72 5.87 -11.63
C LEU A 98 -14.97 6.44 -10.42
N LEU A 99 -15.37 7.62 -9.94
CA LEU A 99 -14.79 8.24 -8.74
C LEU A 99 -15.06 7.42 -7.47
N ILE A 100 -16.31 6.95 -7.27
CA ILE A 100 -16.65 6.08 -6.14
C ILE A 100 -15.83 4.78 -6.21
N CYS A 101 -15.78 4.14 -7.38
CA CYS A 101 -15.00 2.94 -7.59
C CYS A 101 -13.50 3.15 -7.36
N PHE A 102 -12.96 4.32 -7.67
CA PHE A 102 -11.57 4.66 -7.33
C PHE A 102 -11.31 4.56 -5.82
N PHE A 103 -12.21 5.06 -4.97
CA PHE A 103 -12.06 4.91 -3.52
C PHE A 103 -12.33 3.48 -3.04
N VAL A 104 -13.35 2.81 -3.60
CA VAL A 104 -13.71 1.45 -3.21
C VAL A 104 -12.64 0.44 -3.61
N PHE A 105 -11.94 0.62 -4.73
CA PHE A 105 -10.88 -0.29 -5.16
C PHE A 105 -9.57 -0.12 -4.40
N HIS A 106 -9.42 0.95 -3.63
CA HIS A 106 -8.23 1.25 -2.85
C HIS A 106 -7.92 0.11 -1.86
N PRO A 107 -6.64 -0.32 -1.68
CA PRO A 107 -6.32 -1.46 -0.82
C PRO A 107 -6.79 -1.35 0.62
N SER A 108 -6.82 -0.14 1.20
CA SER A 108 -7.27 0.08 2.58
C SER A 108 -8.77 -0.15 2.76
N SER A 109 -9.59 0.03 1.72
CA SER A 109 -11.05 -0.16 1.81
C SER A 109 -11.44 -1.61 2.11
N ALA A 110 -10.56 -2.58 1.84
CA ALA A 110 -10.83 -3.99 2.17
C ALA A 110 -11.02 -4.24 3.66
N MET A 111 -10.47 -3.38 4.52
CA MET A 111 -10.64 -3.48 5.97
C MET A 111 -12.09 -3.20 6.40
N ILE A 112 -12.83 -2.38 5.63
CA ILE A 112 -14.18 -1.93 5.96
C ILE A 112 -15.23 -2.61 5.04
N PHE A 113 -14.92 -2.75 3.75
CA PHE A 113 -15.85 -3.18 2.70
C PHE A 113 -15.34 -4.40 1.90
N GLY A 114 -14.56 -5.30 2.52
CA GLY A 114 -13.85 -6.39 1.83
C GLY A 114 -14.71 -7.24 0.89
N PHE A 115 -15.89 -7.67 1.34
CA PHE A 115 -16.82 -8.47 0.50
C PHE A 115 -17.39 -7.65 -0.66
N ILE A 116 -17.90 -6.45 -0.38
CA ILE A 116 -18.51 -5.55 -1.38
C ILE A 116 -17.48 -5.17 -2.45
N ARG A 117 -16.26 -4.81 -2.04
CA ARG A 117 -15.16 -4.52 -2.94
C ARG A 117 -14.87 -5.69 -3.87
N SER A 118 -14.76 -6.89 -3.32
CA SER A 118 -14.44 -8.09 -4.11
C SER A 118 -15.54 -8.41 -5.11
N GLY A 119 -16.81 -8.28 -4.71
CA GLY A 119 -17.97 -8.42 -5.59
C GLY A 119 -17.94 -7.40 -6.74
N LEU A 120 -17.69 -6.12 -6.46
CA LEU A 120 -17.60 -5.08 -7.49
C LEU A 120 -16.45 -5.32 -8.47
N ILE A 121 -15.29 -5.74 -7.98
CA ILE A 121 -14.16 -6.13 -8.86
C ILE A 121 -14.57 -7.31 -9.76
N GLY A 122 -15.23 -8.33 -9.20
CA GLY A 122 -15.75 -9.46 -9.96
C GLY A 122 -16.72 -9.03 -11.06
N LEU A 123 -17.68 -8.16 -10.73
CA LEU A 123 -18.63 -7.60 -11.69
C LEU A 123 -17.95 -6.80 -12.81
N VAL A 124 -16.87 -6.06 -12.51
CA VAL A 124 -16.08 -5.36 -13.54
C VAL A 124 -15.51 -6.35 -14.55
N PHE A 125 -14.91 -7.45 -14.10
CA PHE A 125 -14.32 -8.44 -15.00
C PHE A 125 -15.37 -9.24 -15.78
N ILE A 126 -16.48 -9.61 -15.14
CA ILE A 126 -17.61 -10.25 -15.82
C ILE A 126 -18.20 -9.32 -16.87
N GLY A 127 -18.42 -8.05 -16.52
CA GLY A 127 -18.93 -7.03 -17.44
C GLY A 127 -17.97 -6.76 -18.60
N LEU A 128 -16.66 -6.77 -18.35
CA LEU A 128 -15.65 -6.63 -19.41
C LEU A 128 -15.69 -7.81 -20.37
N ALA A 129 -15.72 -9.04 -19.86
CA ALA A 129 -15.82 -10.24 -20.70
C ALA A 129 -17.11 -10.22 -21.52
N TRP A 130 -18.25 -9.91 -20.90
CA TRP A 130 -19.54 -9.82 -21.58
C TRP A 130 -19.57 -8.71 -22.63
N GLY A 131 -19.07 -7.51 -22.29
CA GLY A 131 -19.00 -6.39 -23.23
C GLY A 131 -18.15 -6.71 -24.46
N LEU A 132 -17.04 -7.43 -24.29
CA LEU A 132 -16.20 -7.88 -25.38
C LEU A 132 -16.88 -8.95 -26.23
N ILE A 133 -17.48 -9.98 -25.61
CA ILE A 133 -18.15 -11.09 -26.33
C ILE A 133 -19.37 -10.60 -27.11
N SER A 134 -20.19 -9.73 -26.50
CA SER A 134 -21.42 -9.22 -27.11
C SER A 134 -21.22 -7.96 -27.96
N GLY A 135 -19.99 -7.45 -28.08
CA GLY A 135 -19.69 -6.24 -28.86
C GLY A 135 -20.30 -4.95 -28.30
N ILE A 136 -20.61 -4.91 -27.00
CA ILE A 136 -21.28 -3.77 -26.35
C ILE A 136 -20.22 -2.72 -25.97
N GLY A 137 -19.93 -1.81 -26.90
CA GLY A 137 -18.83 -0.84 -26.77
C GLY A 137 -18.85 0.00 -25.49
N TRP A 138 -20.03 0.50 -25.08
CA TRP A 138 -20.13 1.34 -23.87
C TRP A 138 -19.81 0.56 -22.59
N LEU A 139 -20.23 -0.71 -22.52
CA LEU A 139 -19.99 -1.58 -21.37
C LEU A 139 -18.50 -1.93 -21.30
N THR A 140 -17.89 -2.24 -22.45
CA THR A 140 -16.45 -2.46 -22.57
C THR A 140 -15.66 -1.24 -22.13
N ALA A 141 -16.03 -0.04 -22.60
CA ALA A 141 -15.35 1.21 -22.24
C ALA A 141 -15.43 1.50 -20.73
N LEU A 142 -16.60 1.29 -20.12
CA LEU A 142 -16.78 1.49 -18.68
C LEU A 142 -15.95 0.47 -17.87
N THR A 143 -16.08 -0.80 -18.20
CA THR A 143 -15.46 -1.90 -17.43
C THR A 143 -13.95 -1.97 -17.62
N ILE A 144 -13.41 -1.65 -18.80
CA ILE A 144 -11.96 -1.54 -19.00
C ILE A 144 -11.38 -0.37 -18.21
N THR A 145 -12.08 0.76 -18.12
CA THR A 145 -11.67 1.91 -17.31
C THR A 145 -11.60 1.54 -15.84
N LEU A 146 -12.64 0.88 -15.33
CA LEU A 146 -12.68 0.38 -13.95
C LEU A 146 -11.60 -0.68 -13.68
N ALA A 147 -11.35 -1.59 -14.62
CA ALA A 147 -10.31 -2.61 -14.51
C ALA A 147 -8.91 -1.97 -14.46
N LEU A 148 -8.66 -0.93 -15.26
CA LEU A 148 -7.40 -0.17 -15.24
C LEU A 148 -7.21 0.57 -13.91
N ILE A 149 -8.25 1.18 -13.35
CA ILE A 149 -8.21 1.83 -12.03
C ILE A 149 -7.83 0.81 -10.94
N TRP A 150 -8.53 -0.33 -10.91
CA TRP A 150 -8.22 -1.40 -9.96
C TRP A 150 -6.79 -1.93 -10.14
N TYR A 151 -6.39 -2.19 -11.38
CA TYR A 151 -5.07 -2.71 -11.71
C TYR A 151 -3.97 -1.76 -11.26
N ALA A 152 -4.13 -0.46 -11.54
CA ALA A 152 -3.22 0.59 -11.13
C ALA A 152 -3.00 0.58 -9.62
N GLN A 153 -4.09 0.65 -8.86
CA GLN A 153 -4.03 0.67 -7.40
C GLN A 153 -3.48 -0.64 -6.83
N ARG A 154 -3.95 -1.80 -7.29
CA ARG A 154 -3.45 -3.08 -6.77
C ARG A 154 -1.95 -3.24 -7.04
N THR A 155 -1.50 -2.84 -8.22
CA THR A 155 -0.11 -3.02 -8.65
C THR A 155 0.82 -2.03 -7.96
N ILE A 156 0.45 -0.76 -7.87
CA ILE A 156 1.32 0.27 -7.29
C ILE A 156 1.60 -0.01 -5.81
N TYR A 157 0.57 -0.33 -5.02
CA TYR A 157 0.74 -0.62 -3.60
C TYR A 157 1.51 -1.92 -3.36
N ARG A 158 1.27 -2.97 -4.17
CA ARG A 158 2.03 -4.22 -4.06
C ARG A 158 3.51 -4.01 -4.37
N LYS A 159 3.82 -3.28 -5.45
CA LYS A 159 5.20 -2.97 -5.82
C LYS A 159 5.89 -2.09 -4.79
N ALA A 160 5.19 -1.07 -4.28
CA ALA A 160 5.70 -0.16 -3.27
C ALA A 160 6.03 -0.91 -1.96
N VAL A 161 5.12 -1.74 -1.46
CA VAL A 161 5.35 -2.55 -0.25
C VAL A 161 6.51 -3.51 -0.46
N ASN A 162 6.50 -4.29 -1.56
CA ASN A 162 7.57 -5.24 -1.83
C ASN A 162 8.94 -4.55 -1.95
N GLY A 163 8.98 -3.40 -2.65
CA GLY A 163 10.21 -2.62 -2.79
C GLY A 163 10.72 -2.10 -1.45
N LEU A 164 9.82 -1.60 -0.59
CA LEU A 164 10.21 -1.09 0.72
C LEU A 164 10.64 -2.23 1.66
N THR A 165 9.97 -3.38 1.61
CA THR A 165 10.39 -4.57 2.37
C THR A 165 11.80 -5.02 1.99
N LEU A 166 12.13 -5.03 0.68
CA LEU A 166 13.49 -5.35 0.23
C LEU A 166 14.50 -4.32 0.71
N ALA A 167 14.20 -3.02 0.54
CA ALA A 167 15.09 -1.95 0.97
C ALA A 167 15.34 -1.98 2.49
N VAL A 168 14.32 -2.30 3.29
CA VAL A 168 14.44 -2.47 4.75
C VAL A 168 15.33 -3.64 5.15
N LEU A 169 15.38 -4.71 4.35
CA LEU A 169 16.26 -5.87 4.58
C LEU A 169 17.71 -5.66 4.10
N GLU A 170 17.95 -4.57 3.37
CA GLU A 170 19.27 -4.14 2.91
C GLU A 170 19.83 -2.98 3.75
N HIS A 171 18.96 -2.10 4.24
CA HIS A 171 19.31 -0.84 4.89
C HIS A 171 18.72 -0.76 6.31
N GLU A 172 19.57 -0.96 7.32
CA GLU A 172 19.18 -0.95 8.74
C GLU A 172 18.68 0.42 9.23
N ASP A 173 19.24 1.50 8.71
CA ASP A 173 18.80 2.87 9.01
C ASP A 173 17.35 3.11 8.58
N LEU A 174 16.95 2.54 7.43
CA LEU A 174 15.58 2.61 6.94
C LEU A 174 14.61 1.82 7.83
N LEU A 175 15.01 0.63 8.28
CA LEU A 175 14.27 -0.15 9.27
C LEU A 175 13.99 0.66 10.53
N CYS A 176 15.05 1.26 11.10
CA CYS A 176 14.95 2.04 12.34
C CYS A 176 14.04 3.26 12.17
N LEU A 177 14.12 3.94 11.02
CA LEU A 177 13.26 5.07 10.70
C LEU A 177 11.79 4.67 10.62
N LEU A 178 11.47 3.57 9.94
CA LEU A 178 10.09 3.10 9.80
C LEU A 178 9.51 2.57 11.11
N TRP A 179 10.32 1.89 11.92
CA TRP A 179 9.91 1.45 13.26
C TRP A 179 9.59 2.65 14.16
N GLY A 180 10.49 3.62 14.26
CA GLY A 180 10.25 4.84 15.04
C GLY A 180 9.06 5.67 14.53
N GLY A 181 8.80 5.62 13.22
CA GLY A 181 7.65 6.24 12.58
C GLY A 181 6.33 5.45 12.66
N ARG A 182 6.30 4.31 13.36
CA ARG A 182 5.13 3.40 13.45
C ARG A 182 4.60 2.90 12.09
N ALA A 183 5.46 2.89 11.08
CA ALA A 183 5.11 2.51 9.71
C ALA A 183 5.46 1.05 9.37
N LEU A 184 6.05 0.33 10.32
CA LEU A 184 6.50 -1.04 10.18
C LEU A 184 6.06 -1.87 11.38
N ASN A 185 5.66 -3.11 11.10
CA ASN A 185 5.46 -4.15 12.08
C ASN A 185 6.24 -5.42 11.71
N VAL A 186 6.45 -6.26 12.71
CA VAL A 186 7.00 -7.60 12.54
C VAL A 186 5.93 -8.60 12.94
N ARG A 187 5.53 -9.48 12.02
CA ARG A 187 4.56 -10.54 12.25
C ARG A 187 5.22 -11.91 12.21
N PHE A 188 4.96 -12.72 13.20
CA PHE A 188 5.45 -14.09 13.29
C PHE A 188 4.40 -15.09 12.80
N TYR A 189 4.86 -16.26 12.36
CA TYR A 189 3.97 -17.33 11.86
C TYR A 189 2.98 -17.83 12.92
N ASN A 190 3.35 -17.77 14.20
CA ASN A 190 2.48 -18.14 15.33
C ASN A 190 1.32 -17.16 15.57
N GLY A 191 1.22 -16.07 14.79
CA GLY A 191 0.17 -15.06 14.92
C GLY A 191 0.57 -13.83 15.72
N ASN A 192 1.71 -13.87 16.42
CA ASN A 192 2.19 -12.71 17.18
C ASN A 192 2.60 -11.57 16.24
N SER A 193 2.35 -10.34 16.65
CA SER A 193 2.75 -9.15 15.90
C SER A 193 3.33 -8.10 16.80
N TYR A 194 4.40 -7.45 16.38
CA TYR A 194 5.12 -6.46 17.16
C TYR A 194 5.14 -5.14 16.39
N TRP A 195 4.70 -4.10 17.05
CA TRP A 195 4.77 -2.71 16.62
C TRP A 195 5.67 -1.96 17.59
N SER A 196 5.94 -0.69 17.29
CA SER A 196 6.75 0.18 18.15
C SER A 196 6.11 0.48 19.51
N ASP A 197 4.78 0.55 19.54
CA ASP A 197 3.94 1.05 20.64
C ASP A 197 3.03 -0.02 21.26
N TRP A 198 2.83 -1.14 20.57
CA TRP A 198 2.07 -2.28 21.08
C TRP A 198 2.52 -3.61 20.46
N LYS A 199 2.01 -4.71 20.99
CA LYS A 199 2.18 -6.05 20.43
C LYS A 199 0.89 -6.88 20.55
N THR A 200 0.74 -7.86 19.68
CA THR A 200 -0.20 -8.97 19.84
C THR A 200 0.57 -10.20 20.26
N GLU A 201 0.22 -10.79 21.41
CA GLU A 201 0.71 -12.09 21.87
C GLU A 201 -0.48 -12.97 22.21
N ASP A 202 -0.54 -14.18 21.65
CA ASP A 202 -1.60 -15.17 21.90
C ASP A 202 -3.02 -14.61 21.73
N GLY A 203 -3.19 -13.70 20.77
CA GLY A 203 -4.46 -13.05 20.45
C GLY A 203 -4.83 -11.85 21.33
N GLN A 204 -3.98 -11.48 22.30
CA GLN A 204 -4.18 -10.30 23.15
C GLN A 204 -3.31 -9.13 22.69
N ASN A 205 -3.90 -7.95 22.58
CA ASN A 205 -3.16 -6.71 22.27
C ASN A 205 -2.70 -6.04 23.56
N VAL A 206 -1.40 -5.79 23.67
CA VAL A 206 -0.75 -5.18 24.83
C VAL A 206 -0.01 -3.93 24.39
N HIS A 207 -0.40 -2.76 24.90
CA HIS A 207 0.37 -1.54 24.74
C HIS A 207 1.58 -1.55 25.69
N TYR A 208 2.73 -1.09 25.21
CA TYR A 208 3.94 -1.08 26.05
C TYR A 208 3.86 -0.06 27.19
N ASP A 209 3.07 1.00 27.02
CA ASP A 209 2.90 2.06 28.02
C ASP A 209 1.92 1.70 29.15
N ASP A 210 1.05 0.68 28.96
CA ASP A 210 0.09 0.20 29.99
C ASP A 210 0.75 -0.64 31.11
N LYS A 211 2.09 -0.75 31.09
CA LYS A 211 2.89 -1.47 32.11
C LYS A 211 3.70 -0.53 33.02
N LYS A 212 3.28 0.73 33.19
CA LYS A 212 3.85 1.66 34.17
C LYS A 212 2.91 1.90 35.35
#